data_AF-A0A7C0YK63-F1
#
_entry.id   AF-A0A7C0YK63-F1
#
_cell.length_a   1.000
_cell.length_b   1.000
_cell.length_c   1.000
_cell.angle_alpha   90.00
_cell.angle_beta   90.00
_cell.angle_gamma   90.00
#
_symmetry.space_group_name_H-M   'P 1'
#
loop_
_entity.id
_entity.type
_entity.pdbx_description
1 polymer ?
#
loop_
_entity_poly.entity_id
_entity_poly.type
_entity_poly.pdbx_seq_one_letter_code
_entity_poly.pdbx_strand_id
1 'polypeptide(L)'
;MKGQTHSERCTLEVLTPLHVGSGELLCIGMDYVEKDGKPFVVDQARTFDAVAEGNAPLEEMIRKAPGLKDLVTMAGDHYGYGLSCFSKSAVCPQNIRECVKDAFYRPYVPGSSLKGAIRTAL
;
A
#
# COMPACT_ATOMS: atom_id res chain seq x y z
N MET A 1 -29.03 30.00 -21.80
CA MET A 1 -27.86 29.40 -22.48
C MET A 1 -27.18 28.43 -21.53
N LYS A 2 -27.44 27.13 -21.69
CA LYS A 2 -26.71 26.05 -20.99
C LYS A 2 -25.72 25.47 -22.00
N GLY A 3 -24.43 25.37 -21.65
CA GLY A 3 -23.52 24.49 -22.39
C GLY A 3 -22.14 24.99 -22.79
N GLN A 4 -21.58 26.05 -22.20
CA GLN A 4 -20.13 26.30 -22.35
C GLN A 4 -19.39 25.69 -21.16
N THR A 5 -18.76 24.54 -21.39
CA THR A 5 -17.82 23.94 -20.46
C THR A 5 -16.44 24.54 -20.71
N HIS A 6 -15.90 25.22 -19.72
CA HIS A 6 -14.50 25.64 -19.70
C HIS A 6 -13.68 24.58 -18.98
N SER A 7 -12.57 24.15 -19.56
CA SER A 7 -11.69 23.14 -18.99
C SER A 7 -10.27 23.67 -18.93
N GLU A 8 -9.65 23.52 -17.77
CA GLU A 8 -8.30 23.99 -17.51
C GLU A 8 -7.42 22.82 -17.05
N ARG A 9 -6.14 22.88 -17.43
CA ARG A 9 -5.15 21.89 -17.01
C ARG A 9 -4.30 22.47 -15.89
N CYS A 10 -4.43 21.90 -14.70
CA CYS A 10 -3.61 22.26 -13.56
C CYS A 10 -2.50 21.22 -13.33
N THR A 11 -1.34 21.68 -12.87
CA THR A 11 -0.25 20.82 -12.40
C THR A 11 -0.16 20.94 -10.88
N LEU A 12 0.01 19.82 -10.19
CA LEU A 12 0.17 19.78 -8.74
C LEU A 12 1.62 19.44 -8.41
N GLU A 13 2.26 20.28 -7.59
CA GLU A 13 3.59 20.04 -7.04
C GLU A 13 3.49 19.81 -5.52
N VAL A 14 4.18 18.78 -5.03
CA VAL A 14 4.16 18.40 -3.62
C VAL A 14 5.37 19.04 -2.92
N LEU A 15 5.12 20.08 -2.11
CA LEU A 15 6.17 20.83 -1.41
C LEU A 15 6.50 20.28 -0.01
N THR A 16 5.56 19.56 0.60
CA THR A 16 5.70 18.94 1.93
C THR A 16 5.17 17.52 1.88
N PRO A 17 5.51 16.64 2.86
CA PRO A 17 4.95 15.30 2.91
C PRO A 17 3.42 15.32 2.81
N LEU A 18 2.89 14.76 1.72
CA LEU A 18 1.46 14.70 1.43
C LEU A 18 0.95 13.28 1.70
N HIS A 19 -0.11 13.19 2.49
CA HIS A 19 -0.83 11.94 2.72
C HIS A 19 -2.32 12.14 2.44
N VAL A 20 -2.86 11.32 1.54
CA VAL A 20 -4.31 11.17 1.36
C VAL A 20 -4.64 9.73 1.71
N GLY A 21 -5.39 9.55 2.80
CA GLY A 21 -5.71 8.21 3.31
C GLY A 21 -6.68 7.46 2.41
N SER A 22 -6.49 6.15 2.26
CA SER A 22 -7.51 5.24 1.70
C SER A 22 -8.63 4.95 2.71
N GLY A 23 -8.35 5.13 4.00
CA GLY A 23 -9.20 4.69 5.11
C GLY A 23 -8.65 3.44 5.81
N GLU A 24 -7.72 2.72 5.17
CA GLU A 24 -7.17 1.48 5.68
C GLU A 24 -5.94 1.67 6.58
N LEU A 25 -5.72 0.70 7.45
CA LEU A 25 -4.54 0.58 8.31
C LEU A 25 -3.80 -0.71 7.98
N LEU A 26 -2.54 -0.58 7.58
CA LEU A 26 -1.64 -1.71 7.37
C LEU A 26 -1.06 -2.13 8.71
N CYS A 27 -1.15 -3.41 9.04
CA CYS A 27 -0.67 -4.00 10.28
C CYS A 27 0.56 -4.89 10.02
N ILE A 28 1.60 -4.77 10.86
CA ILE A 28 2.79 -5.61 10.75
C ILE A 28 2.45 -7.08 10.98
N GLY A 29 2.97 -7.97 10.14
CA GLY A 29 2.71 -9.41 10.20
C GLY A 29 1.36 -9.83 9.59
N MET A 30 0.52 -8.89 9.15
CA MET A 30 -0.76 -9.14 8.47
C MET A 30 -0.79 -8.56 7.06
N ASP A 31 -0.39 -7.29 6.90
CA ASP A 31 -0.40 -6.61 5.60
C ASP A 31 1.01 -6.32 5.07
N TYR A 32 1.98 -6.17 5.97
CA TYR A 32 3.36 -5.94 5.62
C TYR A 32 4.30 -6.66 6.58
N VAL A 33 5.52 -6.89 6.11
CA VAL A 33 6.60 -7.50 6.89
C VAL A 33 7.78 -6.53 6.97
N GLU A 34 8.64 -6.72 7.96
CA GLU A 34 9.92 -6.02 7.99
C GLU A 34 10.94 -6.74 7.11
N LYS A 35 11.54 -5.99 6.17
CA LYS A 35 12.62 -6.44 5.30
C LYS A 35 13.72 -5.38 5.28
N ASP A 36 14.94 -5.76 5.63
CA ASP A 36 16.11 -4.87 5.69
C ASP A 36 15.86 -3.59 6.53
N GLY A 37 15.13 -3.74 7.65
CA GLY A 37 14.77 -2.63 8.53
C GLY A 37 13.74 -1.66 7.93
N LYS A 38 13.03 -2.06 6.87
CA LYS A 38 11.98 -1.26 6.21
C LYS A 38 10.68 -2.04 6.09
N PRO A 39 9.52 -1.36 6.14
CA PRO A 39 8.24 -1.99 5.85
C PRO A 39 8.16 -2.41 4.39
N PHE A 40 7.81 -3.67 4.16
CA PHE A 40 7.52 -4.22 2.84
C PHE A 40 6.08 -4.71 2.82
N VAL A 41 5.22 -3.97 2.11
CA VAL A 41 3.79 -4.30 1.97
C VAL A 41 3.66 -5.46 1.01
N VAL A 42 2.97 -6.50 1.44
CA VAL A 42 2.88 -7.77 0.71
C VAL A 42 1.65 -7.74 -0.20
N ASP A 43 1.84 -8.15 -1.45
CA ASP A 43 0.71 -8.51 -2.31
C ASP A 43 0.24 -9.91 -1.87
N GLN A 44 -0.73 -9.94 -0.96
CA GLN A 44 -1.22 -11.18 -0.37
C GLN A 44 -1.79 -12.12 -1.44
N ALA A 45 -2.59 -11.61 -2.38
CA ALA A 45 -3.20 -12.43 -3.42
C ALA A 45 -2.14 -13.16 -4.25
N ARG A 46 -1.13 -12.42 -4.77
CA ARG A 46 -0.04 -13.04 -5.53
C ARG A 46 0.82 -13.97 -4.68
N THR A 47 1.02 -13.64 -3.41
CA THR A 47 1.76 -14.51 -2.48
C THR A 47 1.02 -15.83 -2.28
N PHE A 48 -0.30 -15.80 -2.07
CA PHE A 48 -1.12 -17.00 -1.95
C PHE A 48 -1.13 -17.82 -3.25
N ASP A 49 -1.29 -17.16 -4.40
CA ASP A 49 -1.27 -17.83 -5.71
C ASP A 49 0.07 -18.54 -5.94
N ALA A 50 1.19 -17.87 -5.71
CA ALA A 50 2.53 -18.43 -5.88
C ALA A 50 2.80 -19.63 -4.95
N VAL A 51 2.33 -19.57 -3.70
CA VAL A 51 2.46 -20.72 -2.79
C VAL A 51 1.54 -21.86 -3.22
N ALA A 52 0.34 -21.58 -3.72
CA ALA A 52 -0.61 -22.59 -4.20
C ALA A 52 -0.18 -23.26 -5.52
N GLU A 53 0.53 -22.54 -6.38
CA GLU A 53 1.17 -23.07 -7.60
C GLU A 53 2.35 -24.01 -7.25
N GLY A 54 2.95 -23.84 -6.07
CA GLY A 54 3.84 -24.82 -5.45
C GLY A 54 3.06 -26.03 -4.95
N ASN A 55 3.50 -27.25 -5.31
CA ASN A 55 2.85 -28.53 -4.99
C ASN A 55 2.84 -28.91 -3.49
N ALA A 56 2.94 -27.94 -2.57
CA ALA A 56 2.79 -28.17 -1.14
C ALA A 56 1.29 -28.21 -0.79
N PRO A 57 0.81 -29.23 -0.05
CA PRO A 57 -0.58 -29.28 0.36
C PRO A 57 -0.94 -28.01 1.13
N LEU A 58 -2.05 -27.36 0.77
CA LEU A 58 -2.61 -26.20 1.48
C LEU A 58 -2.68 -26.43 3.01
N GLU A 59 -2.91 -27.68 3.43
CA GLU A 59 -2.89 -28.12 4.82
C GLU A 59 -1.52 -28.01 5.51
N GLU A 60 -0.42 -28.24 4.79
CA GLU A 60 0.95 -28.10 5.29
C GLU A 60 1.30 -26.62 5.46
N MET A 61 0.76 -25.76 4.58
CA MET A 61 0.93 -24.31 4.60
C MET A 61 0.23 -23.67 5.81
N ILE A 62 -1.04 -24.03 6.04
CA ILE A 62 -1.82 -23.59 7.22
C ILE A 62 -1.17 -24.07 8.52
N ARG A 63 -0.52 -25.25 8.49
CA ARG A 63 0.14 -25.83 9.67
C ARG A 63 1.52 -25.24 9.96
N LYS A 64 2.29 -24.88 8.93
CA LYS A 64 3.68 -24.40 9.06
C LYS A 64 3.84 -22.88 9.06
N ALA A 65 2.91 -22.13 8.50
CA ALA A 65 2.98 -20.68 8.41
C ALA A 65 2.01 -20.01 9.40
N PRO A 66 2.42 -19.77 10.66
CA PRO A 66 1.58 -19.10 11.65
C PRO A 66 1.36 -17.61 11.35
N GLY A 67 2.13 -17.00 10.43
CA GLY A 67 1.95 -15.59 10.05
C GLY A 67 2.44 -15.25 8.64
N LEU A 68 2.14 -14.03 8.19
CA LEU A 68 2.45 -13.56 6.83
C LEU A 68 3.94 -13.65 6.48
N LYS A 69 4.82 -13.44 7.46
CA LYS A 69 6.28 -13.52 7.26
C LYS A 69 6.71 -14.91 6.78
N ASP A 70 6.11 -15.96 7.33
CA ASP A 70 6.43 -17.33 6.95
C ASP A 70 5.86 -17.64 5.55
N LEU A 71 4.65 -17.16 5.25
CA LEU A 71 4.06 -17.28 3.91
C LEU A 71 4.93 -16.62 2.83
N VAL A 72 5.37 -15.39 3.06
CA VAL A 72 6.27 -14.67 2.14
C VAL A 72 7.60 -15.41 1.96
N THR A 73 8.11 -16.03 3.03
CA THR A 73 9.35 -16.81 2.96
C THR A 73 9.15 -18.10 2.16
N MET A 74 8.01 -18.78 2.34
CA MET A 74 7.66 -20.00 1.63
C MET A 74 7.37 -19.77 0.14
N ALA A 75 6.78 -18.63 -0.21
CA ALA A 75 6.53 -18.25 -1.60
C ALA A 75 7.82 -18.14 -2.43
N GLY A 76 8.97 -17.93 -1.79
CA GLY A 76 10.28 -17.74 -2.44
C GLY A 76 10.42 -16.39 -3.18
N ASP A 77 9.30 -15.83 -3.62
CA ASP A 77 9.21 -14.51 -4.24
C ASP A 77 8.52 -13.50 -3.31
N HIS A 78 9.08 -12.30 -3.29
CA HIS A 78 8.57 -11.19 -2.47
C HIS A 78 7.66 -10.29 -3.31
N TYR A 79 6.43 -10.75 -3.57
CA TYR A 79 5.42 -9.94 -4.24
C TYR A 79 4.98 -8.78 -3.34
N GLY A 80 5.03 -7.55 -3.86
CA GLY A 80 4.65 -6.36 -3.11
C GLY A 80 5.52 -5.15 -3.41
N TYR A 81 5.59 -4.23 -2.45
CA TYR A 81 6.36 -2.99 -2.57
C TYR A 81 6.94 -2.53 -1.23
N GLY A 82 8.15 -1.98 -1.28
CA GLY A 82 8.81 -1.39 -0.11
C GLY A 82 8.33 0.03 0.16
N LEU A 83 8.13 0.35 1.44
CA LEU A 83 7.91 1.73 1.89
C LEU A 83 9.25 2.34 2.33
N SER A 84 9.47 3.58 1.92
CA SER A 84 10.62 4.35 2.39
C SER A 84 10.32 4.93 3.78
N CYS A 85 11.12 4.55 4.77
CA CYS A 85 11.08 5.18 6.09
C CYS A 85 11.89 6.48 6.08
N PHE A 86 11.22 7.59 6.42
CA PHE A 86 11.87 8.89 6.65
C PHE A 86 12.35 9.06 8.11
N SER A 87 12.00 8.11 8.98
CA SER A 87 12.40 8.12 10.39
C SER A 87 13.86 7.72 10.55
N LYS A 88 14.59 8.39 11.45
CA LYS A 88 15.92 7.97 11.91
C LYS A 88 15.88 6.74 12.82
N SER A 89 14.71 6.43 13.39
CA SER A 89 14.52 5.22 14.17
C SER A 89 14.33 4.05 13.21
N ALA A 90 15.21 3.06 13.31
CA ALA A 90 15.22 1.85 12.48
C ALA A 90 14.07 0.86 12.80
N VAL A 91 13.10 1.27 13.62
CA VAL A 91 12.01 0.40 14.06
C VAL A 91 10.82 0.57 13.13
N CYS A 92 10.39 -0.53 12.52
CA CYS A 92 9.12 -0.59 11.81
C CYS A 92 7.97 -0.32 12.77
N PRO A 93 7.03 0.58 12.43
CA PRO A 93 5.86 0.82 13.26
C PRO A 93 5.02 -0.47 13.36
N GLN A 94 4.07 -0.52 14.30
CA GLN A 94 3.08 -1.59 14.36
C GLN A 94 2.04 -1.42 13.25
N ASN A 95 1.54 -0.18 13.09
CA ASN A 95 0.50 0.17 12.12
C ASN A 95 0.93 1.34 11.24
N ILE A 96 0.57 1.30 9.96
CA ILE A 96 0.82 2.36 8.98
C ILE A 96 -0.51 2.76 8.36
N ARG A 97 -0.83 4.07 8.35
CA ARG A 97 -1.98 4.59 7.61
C ARG A 97 -1.70 4.51 6.12
N GLU A 98 -2.56 3.81 5.39
CA GLU A 98 -2.36 3.57 3.98
C GLU A 98 -2.68 4.83 3.15
N CYS A 99 -1.78 5.17 2.22
CA CYS A 99 -2.06 6.18 1.21
C CYS A 99 -2.94 5.58 0.11
N VAL A 100 -3.95 6.33 -0.33
CA VAL A 100 -4.81 5.93 -1.44
C VAL A 100 -3.96 5.66 -2.70
N LYS A 101 -4.31 4.58 -3.39
CA LYS A 101 -3.61 4.06 -4.56
C LYS A 101 -4.56 3.36 -5.52
N ASP A 102 -4.15 3.22 -6.76
CA ASP A 102 -4.89 2.46 -7.77
C ASP A 102 -4.68 0.94 -7.63
N ALA A 103 -5.36 0.17 -8.49
CA ALA A 103 -5.24 -1.29 -8.54
C ALA A 103 -3.83 -1.79 -8.95
N PHE A 104 -2.96 -0.89 -9.42
CA PHE A 104 -1.56 -1.19 -9.77
C PHE A 104 -0.58 -0.72 -8.69
N TYR A 105 -1.08 -0.45 -7.48
CA TYR A 105 -0.34 0.02 -6.32
C TYR A 105 0.32 1.41 -6.49
N ARG A 106 -0.19 2.26 -7.38
CA ARG A 106 0.35 3.60 -7.62
C ARG A 106 -0.42 4.63 -6.79
N PRO A 107 0.25 5.38 -5.89
CA PRO A 107 -0.41 6.41 -5.11
C PRO A 107 -0.84 7.58 -6.01
N TYR A 108 -1.99 8.18 -5.71
CA TYR A 108 -2.50 9.36 -6.43
C TYR A 108 -3.24 10.31 -5.49
N VAL A 109 -3.46 11.55 -5.94
CA VAL A 109 -4.31 12.52 -5.24
C VAL A 109 -5.71 12.50 -5.88
N PRO A 110 -6.76 12.06 -5.17
CA PRO A 110 -8.11 12.05 -5.69
C PRO A 110 -8.60 13.46 -6.01
N GLY A 111 -9.34 13.61 -7.11
CA GLY A 111 -9.95 14.88 -7.50
C GLY A 111 -10.93 15.41 -6.44
N SER A 112 -11.57 14.53 -5.66
CA SER A 112 -12.42 14.91 -4.53
C SER A 112 -11.64 15.61 -3.41
N SER A 113 -10.44 15.14 -3.08
CA SER A 113 -9.56 15.76 -2.09
C SER A 113 -9.10 17.14 -2.55
N LEU A 114 -8.66 17.27 -3.81
CA LEU A 114 -8.24 18.55 -4.39
C LEU A 114 -9.42 19.53 -4.48
N LYS A 115 -10.58 19.08 -4.94
CA LYS A 115 -11.81 19.88 -4.97
C LYS A 115 -12.21 20.33 -3.57
N GLY A 116 -12.07 19.47 -2.57
CA GLY A 116 -12.31 19.81 -1.17
C GLY A 116 -11.43 20.96 -0.68
N ALA A 117 -10.13 20.90 -0.98
CA ALA A 117 -9.18 21.96 -0.63
C ALA A 117 -9.53 23.30 -1.31
N ILE A 118 -9.83 23.28 -2.61
CA ILE A 118 -10.26 24.49 -3.36
C ILE A 118 -11.56 25.05 -2.77
N ARG A 119 -12.54 24.18 -2.49
CA ARG A 119 -13.82 24.59 -1.89
C ARG A 119 -13.64 25.26 -0.53
N THR A 120 -12.65 24.87 0.26
CA THR A 120 -12.39 25.51 1.56
C THR A 120 -11.70 26.88 1.43
N ALA A 121 -10.98 27.12 0.32
CA ALA A 121 -10.30 28.39 0.07
C ALA A 121 -11.22 29.47 -0.55
N LEU A 122 -12.31 29.06 -1.20
CA LEU A 122 -13.34 29.92 -1.80
C LEU A 122 -14.53 30.10 -0.85
#